data_AF-A0A1F6VSB9-F1
#
_entry.id   AF-A0A1F6VSB9-F1
#
_cell.length_a   1.000
_cell.length_b   1.000
_cell.length_c   1.000
_cell.angle_alpha   90.00
_cell.angle_beta   90.00
_cell.angle_gamma   90.00
#
_symmetry.space_group_name_H-M   'P 1'
#
loop_
_entity.id
_entity.type
_entity.pdbx_description
1 polymer ?
#
loop_
_entity_poly.entity_id
_entity_poly.type
_entity_poly.pdbx_seq_one_letter_code
_entity_poly.pdbx_strand_id
1 'polypeptide(L)' 'MPMINVEVTRNPNENPGGLLRRFSRKVQEAGIIPKVKGGRYAKRKTSKLSMKAGALKKLTRRSEVEKLKKLGKMA' A
#
# COMPACT_ATOMS: atom_id res chain seq x y z
N MET A 1 17.62 -19.72 7.93
CA MET A 1 16.83 -18.71 8.67
C MET A 1 15.37 -18.93 8.34
N PRO A 2 14.46 -19.01 9.32
CA PRO A 2 13.05 -19.23 9.00
C PRO A 2 12.51 -18.02 8.22
N MET A 3 11.92 -18.28 7.05
CA MET A 3 11.35 -17.27 6.14
C MET A 3 9.94 -16.88 6.62
N ILE A 4 9.84 -16.39 7.86
CA ILE A 4 8.56 -15.93 8.42
C ILE A 4 8.41 -14.45 8.06
N ASN A 5 7.45 -14.15 7.19
CA ASN A 5 7.24 -12.77 6.73
C ASN A 5 6.47 -11.92 7.75
N VAL A 6 5.56 -12.52 8.52
CA VAL A 6 4.79 -11.86 9.59
C VAL A 6 4.49 -12.88 10.68
N GLU A 7 4.82 -12.53 11.92
CA GLU A 7 4.47 -13.30 13.11
C GLU A 7 3.80 -12.38 14.14
N VAL A 8 2.79 -12.90 14.83
CA VAL A 8 2.11 -12.18 15.92
C VAL A 8 1.86 -13.15 17.06
N THR A 9 2.43 -12.83 18.23
CA THR A 9 2.17 -13.55 19.49
C THR A 9 0.99 -12.91 20.24
N ARG A 10 0.26 -13.75 20.99
CA ARG A 10 -0.90 -13.31 21.77
C ARG A 10 -0.43 -12.48 22.96
N ASN A 11 -1.08 -11.34 23.17
CA ASN A 11 -0.81 -10.51 24.35
C ASN A 11 -1.61 -11.01 25.57
N PRO A 12 -1.17 -10.74 26.80
CA PRO A 12 -1.96 -11.02 28.00
C PRO A 12 -3.35 -10.38 27.90
N ASN A 13 -4.40 -11.13 28.23
CA ASN A 13 -5.81 -10.72 28.19
C ASN A 13 -6.36 -10.30 26.81
N GLU A 14 -5.73 -10.71 25.71
CA GLU A 14 -6.25 -10.44 24.36
C GLU A 14 -7.34 -11.43 23.93
N ASN A 15 -8.46 -10.89 23.41
CA ASN A 15 -9.50 -11.67 22.74
C ASN A 15 -9.00 -12.14 21.35
N PRO A 16 -9.25 -13.39 20.93
CA PRO A 16 -8.98 -13.89 19.57
C PRO A 16 -9.26 -12.91 18.42
N GLY A 17 -10.34 -12.13 18.47
CA GLY A 17 -10.66 -11.14 17.43
C GLY A 17 -9.63 -9.99 17.33
N GLY A 18 -9.07 -9.55 18.46
CA GLY A 18 -8.03 -8.52 18.50
C GLY A 18 -6.71 -9.01 17.87
N LEU A 19 -6.37 -10.27 18.12
CA LEU A 19 -5.19 -10.91 17.56
C LEU A 19 -5.27 -10.99 16.02
N LEU A 20 -6.40 -11.42 15.48
CA LEU A 20 -6.63 -11.47 14.03
C LEU A 20 -6.53 -10.07 13.38
N ARG A 21 -7.06 -9.03 14.04
CA ARG A 21 -6.96 -7.65 13.54
C ARG A 21 -5.51 -7.16 13.50
N ARG A 22 -4.71 -7.47 14.53
CA ARG A 22 -3.27 -7.15 14.56
C ARG A 22 -2.51 -7.89 13.46
N PHE A 23 -2.79 -9.17 13.29
CA PHE A 23 -2.19 -9.96 12.21
C PHE A 23 -2.53 -9.37 10.84
N SER A 24 -3.81 -9.09 10.57
CA SER A 24 -4.26 -8.47 9.32
C SER A 24 -3.57 -7.13 9.06
N ARG A 25 -3.49 -6.26 10.09
CA ARG A 25 -2.79 -4.98 9.98
C ARG A 25 -1.29 -5.17 9.68
N LYS A 26 -0.61 -6.07 10.39
CA LYS A 26 0.81 -6.37 10.14
C LYS A 26 1.06 -6.93 8.74
N VAL A 27 0.17 -7.77 8.23
CA VAL A 27 0.22 -8.28 6.84
C VAL A 27 0.04 -7.15 5.82
N GLN A 28 -0.88 -6.21 6.08
CA GLN A 28 -1.10 -5.05 5.22
C GLN A 28 0.10 -4.08 5.23
N GLU A 29 0.60 -3.74 6.42
CA GLU A 29 1.78 -2.88 6.60
C GLU A 29 3.03 -3.47 5.94
N ALA A 30 3.21 -4.79 6.03
CA ALA A 30 4.35 -5.48 5.41
C ALA A 30 4.29 -5.46 3.87
N GLY A 31 3.15 -5.17 3.25
CA GLY A 31 3.04 -4.99 1.79
C GLY A 31 3.41 -6.24 0.96
N ILE A 32 3.43 -7.42 1.57
CA ILE A 32 3.87 -8.67 0.92
C ILE A 32 2.93 -9.05 -0.21
N ILE A 33 1.62 -8.95 0.02
CA ILE A 33 0.59 -9.30 -0.95
C ILE A 33 0.72 -8.47 -2.23
N PRO A 34 0.76 -7.11 -2.21
CA PRO A 34 0.91 -6.32 -3.42
C PRO A 34 2.27 -6.55 -4.10
N LYS A 35 3.34 -6.81 -3.35
CA LYS A 35 4.66 -7.14 -3.92
C LYS A 35 4.64 -8.43 -4.73
N VAL A 36 4.13 -9.52 -4.14
CA VAL A 36 4.03 -10.83 -4.82
C VAL A 36 3.06 -10.77 -5.99
N LYS A 37 1.89 -10.13 -5.82
CA LYS A 37 0.92 -9.93 -6.92
C LYS A 37 1.51 -9.08 -8.06
N GLY A 38 2.28 -8.05 -7.73
CA GLY A 38 2.91 -7.15 -8.70
C GLY A 38 3.97 -7.83 -9.57
N GLY A 39 4.70 -8.78 -8.98
CA GLY A 39 5.73 -9.59 -9.65
C GLY A 39 5.24 -10.88 -10.30
N ARG A 40 3.92 -11.18 -10.25
CA ARG A 40 3.35 -12.42 -10.79
C ARG A 40 3.66 -12.64 -12.28
N TYR A 41 3.71 -11.57 -13.06
CA TYR A 41 3.92 -11.62 -14.51
C TYR A 41 5.10 -10.72 -14.90
N ALA A 42 5.88 -11.18 -15.88
CA ALA A 42 6.95 -10.39 -16.47
C ALA A 42 6.38 -9.17 -17.20
N LYS A 43 6.97 -8.00 -16.95
CA LYS A 43 6.60 -6.74 -17.61
C LYS A 43 7.82 -6.14 -18.27
N ARG A 44 7.64 -5.55 -19.46
CA ARG A 44 8.68 -4.76 -20.13
C ARG A 44 9.03 -3.53 -19.27
N LYS A 45 10.31 -3.15 -19.26
CA LYS A 45 10.77 -1.89 -18.66
C LYS A 45 10.09 -0.69 -19.33
N THR A 46 9.53 0.21 -18.53
CA THR A 46 8.87 1.42 -19.02
C THR A 46 9.85 2.38 -19.68
N SER A 47 9.44 3.02 -20.79
CA SER A 47 10.26 4.03 -21.47
C SER A 47 10.36 5.32 -20.65
N LYS A 48 11.40 6.14 -20.92
CA LYS A 48 11.59 7.44 -20.25
C LYS A 48 10.39 8.37 -20.45
N LEU A 49 9.80 8.39 -21.65
CA LEU A 49 8.63 9.21 -21.97
C LEU A 49 7.40 8.77 -21.16
N SER A 50 7.13 7.45 -21.10
CA SER A 50 6.01 6.89 -20.35
C SER A 50 6.11 7.20 -18.85
N MET A 51 7.33 7.13 -18.29
CA MET A 51 7.58 7.51 -16.89
C MET A 51 7.30 9.01 -16.65
N LYS A 52 7.74 9.90 -17.55
CA LYS A 52 7.48 11.34 -17.46
C LYS A 52 5.98 11.66 -17.51
N ALA A 53 5.25 11.07 -18.44
CA ALA A 53 3.80 11.26 -18.55
C ALA A 53 3.06 10.82 -17.29
N GLY A 54 3.45 9.67 -16.71
CA GLY A 54 2.90 9.19 -15.44
C GLY A 54 3.19 10.12 -14.26
N ALA A 55 4.38 10.72 -14.20
CA ALA A 55 4.75 11.70 -13.19
C ALA A 55 3.93 12.99 -13.31
N LEU A 56 3.77 13.52 -14.53
CA LEU A 56 2.95 14.70 -14.79
C LEU A 56 1.49 14.48 -14.34
N LYS A 57 0.90 13.32 -14.67
CA LYS A 57 -0.46 12.96 -14.22
C LYS A 57 -0.60 12.90 -12.69
N LYS A 58 0.43 12.46 -11.97
CA LYS A 58 0.43 12.45 -10.50
C LYS A 58 0.47 13.85 -9.92
N LEU A 59 1.26 14.75 -10.52
CA LEU A 59 1.36 16.13 -10.09
C LEU A 59 0.05 16.89 -10.31
N THR A 60 -0.57 16.74 -11.49
CA THR A 60 -1.89 17.36 -11.76
C THR A 60 -2.95 16.84 -10.80
N ARG A 61 -2.99 15.52 -10.56
CA ARG A 61 -3.96 14.96 -9.61
C ARG A 61 -3.74 15.49 -8.19
N ARG A 62 -2.49 15.70 -7.77
CA ARG A 62 -2.17 16.27 -6.45
C ARG A 62 -2.70 17.70 -6.32
N SER A 63 -2.45 18.56 -7.31
CA SER A 63 -2.93 19.95 -7.28
C SER A 63 -4.47 20.04 -7.33
N GLU A 64 -5.12 19.16 -8.09
CA GLU A 64 -6.58 19.03 -8.08
C GLU A 64 -7.12 18.65 -6.70
N VAL A 65 -6.54 17.64 -6.05
CA VAL A 65 -6.95 17.22 -4.70
C VAL A 65 -6.76 18.36 -3.70
N GLU A 66 -5.63 19.07 -3.75
CA GLU A 66 -5.38 20.23 -2.89
C GLU A 66 -6.42 21.35 -3.11
N LYS A 67 -6.77 21.63 -4.38
CA LYS A 67 -7.82 22.60 -4.70
C LYS A 67 -9.19 22.15 -4.18
N LEU A 68 -9.55 20.88 -4.35
CA LEU A 68 -10.82 20.35 -3.87
C LEU A 68 -10.92 20.38 -2.35
N LYS A 69 -9.82 20.09 -1.63
CA LYS A 69 -9.72 20.25 -0.18
C LYS A 69 -9.94 21.70 0.25
N LYS A 70 -9.27 22.66 -0.42
CA LYS A 70 -9.46 24.10 -0.16
C LYS A 70 -10.90 24.57 -0.42
N LEU A 71 -11.57 23.98 -1.39
CA LEU A 71 -12.98 24.27 -1.72
C LEU A 71 -13.99 23.53 -0.81
N GLY A 72 -13.54 22.72 0.16
CA GLY A 72 -14.41 21.92 1.02
C GLY A 72 -15.15 20.78 0.30
N LYS A 73 -14.76 20.45 -0.93
CA LYS A 73 -15.40 19.41 -1.75
C LYS A 73 -14.81 18.01 -1.53
N MET A 74 -13.78 17.90 -0.69
CA MET A 74 -13.07 16.66 -0.38
C MET A 74 -12.48 16.78 1.02
N ALA A 75 -12.68 15.75 1.86
CA ALA A 75 -12.01 15.61 3.16
C ALA A 75 -10.59 15.04 2.98
#